data_AF-A0A1J3JDU3-F1
#
_entry.id   AF-A0A1J3JDU3-F1
#
_cell.length_a   1.000
_cell.length_b   1.000
_cell.length_c   1.000
_cell.angle_alpha   90.00
_cell.angle_beta   90.00
_cell.angle_gamma   90.00
#
_symmetry.space_group_name_H-M   'P 1'
#
loop_
_entity.id
_entity.type
_entity.pdbx_description
1 polymer ?
#
loop_
_entity_poly.entity_id
_entity_poly.type
_entity_poly.pdbx_seq_one_letter_code
_entity_poly.pdbx_strand_id
1 'polypeptide(L)'
;MSVSVQSVFATNLASTVSCRSKSSNRFYNVSHRRIGSTSVNCSVETTEAADRWVKLKNGNDSLEICRVLNGMWQTSGGWGKIDRNDAVDAMLRHADAGLSTFDMADHYGPAEDLYGI
;
A
#
# COMPACT_ATOMS: atom_id res chain seq x y z
N MET A 1 -40.87 -3.65 23.97
CA MET A 1 -39.72 -3.50 24.87
C MET A 1 -38.51 -3.20 24.00
N SER A 2 -38.05 -1.96 24.03
CA SER A 2 -36.88 -1.49 23.29
C SER A 2 -35.63 -1.85 24.10
N VAL A 3 -34.71 -2.60 23.52
CA VAL A 3 -33.38 -2.84 24.10
C VAL A 3 -32.33 -2.36 23.10
N SER A 4 -31.82 -1.16 23.42
CA SER A 4 -30.63 -0.56 22.84
C SER A 4 -29.40 -1.35 23.29
N VAL A 5 -28.51 -1.72 22.38
CA VAL A 5 -27.20 -2.30 22.71
C VAL A 5 -26.13 -1.45 22.04
N GLN A 6 -25.22 -0.95 22.87
CA GLN A 6 -24.27 0.12 22.61
C GLN A 6 -23.20 -0.30 21.60
N SER A 7 -22.87 0.62 20.70
CA SER A 7 -21.70 0.55 19.82
C SER A 7 -20.43 0.58 20.66
N VAL A 8 -19.62 -0.49 20.59
CA VAL A 8 -18.30 -0.55 21.22
C VAL A 8 -17.32 0.17 20.32
N PHE A 9 -16.92 1.37 20.72
CA PHE A 9 -15.83 2.12 20.11
C PHE A 9 -14.53 1.30 20.23
N ALA A 10 -14.06 0.75 19.12
CA ALA A 10 -12.74 0.15 19.03
C ALA A 10 -11.68 1.27 19.08
N THR A 11 -10.93 1.31 20.17
CA THR A 11 -9.76 2.17 20.34
C THR A 11 -8.69 1.79 19.32
N ASN A 12 -8.31 2.74 18.46
CA ASN A 12 -7.17 2.62 17.56
C ASN A 12 -5.87 2.43 18.37
N LEU A 13 -5.35 1.20 18.39
CA LEU A 13 -3.99 0.92 18.85
C LEU A 13 -3.05 1.04 17.65
N ALA A 14 -2.46 2.23 17.49
CA ALA A 14 -1.41 2.47 16.50
C ALA A 14 -0.23 1.53 16.78
N SER A 15 -0.10 0.49 15.97
CA SER A 15 1.03 -0.44 16.02
C SER A 15 2.15 0.12 15.17
N THR A 16 3.16 0.71 15.81
CA THR A 16 4.42 1.08 15.14
C THR A 16 5.24 -0.19 14.87
N VAL A 17 5.18 -0.70 13.64
CA VAL A 17 6.05 -1.80 13.20
C VAL A 17 7.46 -1.24 12.97
N SER A 18 8.36 -1.49 13.93
CA SER A 18 9.79 -1.17 13.79
C SER A 18 10.51 -2.33 13.08
N CYS A 19 10.84 -2.15 11.80
CA CYS A 19 11.66 -3.08 11.04
C CYS A 19 13.15 -2.92 11.44
N ARG A 20 13.68 -3.83 12.26
CA ARG A 20 15.09 -3.83 12.69
C ARG A 20 15.93 -4.74 11.80
N SER A 21 16.55 -4.19 10.77
CA SER A 21 17.53 -4.91 9.94
C SER A 21 18.80 -5.20 10.75
N LYS A 22 19.15 -6.49 10.90
CA LYS A 22 20.46 -6.91 11.45
C LYS A 22 21.47 -6.95 10.30
N SER A 23 22.46 -6.05 10.31
CA SER A 23 23.60 -6.09 9.38
C SER A 23 24.81 -6.76 10.05
N SER A 24 25.39 -7.75 9.36
CA SER A 24 26.59 -8.49 9.78
C SER A 24 27.86 -7.72 9.39
N ASN A 25 28.76 -7.49 10.34
CA ASN A 25 30.00 -6.73 10.13
C ASN A 25 31.08 -7.58 9.46
N ARG A 26 31.29 -7.42 8.15
CA ARG A 26 32.59 -7.69 7.51
C ARG A 26 33.31 -6.36 7.29
N PHE A 27 34.45 -6.19 7.95
CA PHE A 27 35.27 -4.99 7.89
C PHE A 27 36.06 -4.95 6.56
N TYR A 28 35.73 -3.99 5.71
CA TYR A 28 36.59 -3.53 4.62
C TYR A 28 36.84 -2.03 4.87
N ASN A 29 38.10 -1.63 4.94
CA ASN A 29 38.49 -0.23 5.16
C ASN A 29 38.17 0.59 3.92
N VAL A 30 36.99 1.23 3.92
CA VAL A 30 36.63 2.30 2.98
C VAL A 30 36.48 3.58 3.79
N SER A 31 37.12 4.65 3.34
CA SER A 31 37.06 5.98 3.95
C SER A 31 35.63 6.52 3.92
N HIS A 32 34.86 6.28 5.00
CA HIS A 32 33.49 6.76 5.14
C HIS A 32 33.48 8.27 5.39
N ARG A 33 33.11 9.07 4.37
CA ARG A 33 32.55 10.40 4.62
C ARG A 33 31.31 10.21 5.50
N ARG A 34 31.26 10.87 6.66
CA ARG A 34 30.07 10.88 7.53
C ARG A 34 28.93 11.57 6.78
N ILE A 35 28.10 10.78 6.10
CA ILE A 35 26.79 11.23 5.64
C ILE A 35 25.93 11.23 6.91
N GLY A 36 25.53 12.41 7.37
CA GLY A 36 24.64 12.55 8.52
C GLY A 36 23.37 11.72 8.31
N SER A 37 22.98 10.94 9.31
CA SER A 37 21.75 10.17 9.27
C SER A 37 20.56 11.12 9.36
N THR A 38 20.00 11.51 8.22
CA THR A 38 18.72 12.20 8.21
C THR A 38 17.64 11.18 8.56
N SER A 39 17.11 11.23 9.77
CA SER A 39 15.94 10.43 10.13
C SER A 39 14.73 11.01 9.39
N VAL A 40 14.25 10.30 8.36
CA VAL A 40 12.99 10.65 7.70
C VAL A 40 11.87 10.32 8.69
N ASN A 41 11.17 11.35 9.15
CA ASN A 41 10.01 11.16 10.02
C ASN A 41 8.78 10.96 9.13
N CYS A 42 8.37 9.70 8.94
CA CYS A 42 7.12 9.39 8.25
C CYS A 42 5.94 9.62 9.21
N SER A 43 5.28 10.77 9.10
CA SER A 43 4.01 11.03 9.76
C SER A 43 2.86 10.58 8.86
N VAL A 44 1.98 9.73 9.38
CA VAL A 44 0.71 9.38 8.72
C VAL A 44 -0.34 10.33 9.26
N GLU A 45 -0.63 11.38 8.49
CA GLU A 45 -1.82 12.20 8.73
C GLU A 45 -2.96 11.63 7.88
N THR A 46 -4.00 11.12 8.52
CA THR A 46 -5.27 10.79 7.86
C THR A 46 -5.99 12.12 7.66
N THR A 47 -5.69 12.82 6.56
CA THR A 47 -6.53 13.94 6.13
C THR A 47 -7.93 13.40 5.87
N GLU A 48 -8.95 14.24 6.09
CA GLU A 48 -10.36 13.84 6.11
C GLU A 48 -10.75 12.94 4.94
N ALA A 49 -11.72 12.05 5.19
CA ALA A 49 -12.27 11.08 4.25
C ALA A 49 -12.61 11.61 2.83
N ALA A 50 -12.70 12.92 2.62
CA ALA A 50 -12.92 13.54 1.32
C ALA A 50 -11.65 13.69 0.47
N ASP A 51 -10.45 13.75 1.06
CA ASP A 51 -9.20 14.02 0.33
C ASP A 51 -8.55 12.77 -0.28
N ARG A 52 -9.04 11.57 0.02
CA ARG A 52 -8.48 10.31 -0.54
C ARG A 52 -8.85 10.06 -2.01
N TRP A 53 -9.87 10.73 -2.53
CA TRP A 53 -10.31 10.56 -3.91
C TRP A 53 -10.19 11.81 -4.74
N VAL A 54 -9.95 11.63 -6.03
CA VAL A 54 -9.89 12.68 -7.03
C VAL A 54 -10.78 12.29 -8.19
N LYS A 55 -11.62 13.24 -8.61
CA LYS A 55 -12.41 13.13 -9.84
C LYS A 55 -11.60 13.63 -11.02
N LEU A 56 -11.10 12.70 -11.82
CA LEU A 56 -10.49 12.97 -13.12
C LEU A 56 -11.60 13.31 -14.13
N LYS A 57 -11.32 14.23 -15.05
CA LYS A 57 -12.21 14.59 -16.15
C LYS A 57 -11.45 14.55 -17.47
N ASN A 58 -12.07 13.98 -18.50
CA ASN A 58 -11.55 14.01 -19.87
C ASN A 58 -12.71 14.31 -20.83
N GLY A 59 -12.79 15.56 -21.31
CA GLY A 59 -13.95 16.01 -22.08
C GLY A 59 -15.26 15.87 -21.30
N ASN A 60 -16.17 15.04 -21.80
CA ASN A 60 -17.46 14.75 -21.14
C ASN A 60 -17.39 13.60 -20.14
N ASP A 61 -16.28 12.86 -20.09
CA ASP A 61 -16.10 11.73 -19.20
C ASP A 61 -15.54 12.17 -17.85
N SER A 62 -15.90 11.45 -16.80
CA SER A 62 -15.32 11.64 -15.48
C SER A 62 -15.18 10.33 -14.73
N LEU A 63 -14.05 10.15 -14.06
CA LEU A 63 -13.72 8.96 -13.27
C LEU A 63 -13.24 9.39 -11.88
N GLU A 64 -13.76 8.74 -10.85
CA GLU A 64 -13.28 8.93 -9.48
C GLU A 64 -12.26 7.85 -9.15
N ILE A 65 -11.06 8.25 -8.74
CA ILE A 65 -9.97 7.35 -8.38
C ILE A 65 -9.41 7.72 -7.01
N CYS A 66 -8.75 6.77 -6.35
CA CYS A 66 -7.90 7.13 -5.21
C CYS A 66 -6.67 7.90 -5.70
N ARG A 67 -6.17 8.83 -4.88
CA ARG A 67 -5.02 9.69 -5.26
C ARG A 67 -3.73 8.92 -5.53
N VAL A 68 -3.60 7.72 -4.98
CA VAL A 68 -2.44 6.85 -5.14
C VAL A 68 -2.86 5.65 -5.99
N LEU A 69 -2.14 5.41 -7.07
CA LEU A 69 -2.35 4.24 -7.93
C LEU A 69 -1.47 3.09 -7.48
N ASN A 70 -2.06 1.90 -7.37
CA ASN A 70 -1.33 0.68 -7.06
C ASN A 70 -0.85 0.02 -8.36
N GLY A 71 0.44 0.12 -8.67
CA GLY A 71 1.04 -0.61 -9.77
C GLY A 71 1.03 -2.12 -9.53
N MET A 72 0.69 -2.89 -10.56
CA MET A 72 0.74 -4.37 -10.52
C MET A 72 1.99 -4.95 -11.21
N TRP A 73 2.97 -4.12 -11.57
CA TRP A 73 4.21 -4.56 -12.25
C TRP A 73 4.93 -5.73 -11.55
N GLN A 74 4.86 -5.83 -10.22
CA GLN A 74 5.43 -6.95 -9.45
C GLN A 74 4.88 -8.31 -9.88
N THR A 75 3.69 -8.35 -10.49
CA THR A 75 3.07 -9.58 -10.97
C THR A 75 3.59 -9.98 -12.35
N SER A 76 4.42 -9.19 -13.03
CA SER A 76 4.98 -9.49 -14.37
C SER A 76 5.86 -10.74 -14.46
N GLY A 77 6.19 -11.39 -13.34
CA GLY A 77 6.94 -12.65 -13.32
C GLY A 77 8.47 -12.51 -13.43
N GLY A 78 9.00 -11.30 -13.60
CA GLY A 78 10.45 -11.03 -13.63
C GLY A 78 11.19 -11.29 -12.30
N TRP A 79 10.45 -11.54 -11.21
CA TRP A 79 10.96 -11.62 -9.83
C TRP A 79 10.82 -13.03 -9.21
N GLY A 80 10.41 -14.01 -10.00
CA GLY A 80 10.17 -15.39 -9.56
C GLY A 80 8.69 -15.76 -9.55
N LYS A 81 8.39 -16.91 -8.96
CA LYS A 81 7.01 -17.44 -8.88
C LYS A 81 6.19 -16.56 -7.94
N ILE A 82 5.01 -16.18 -8.41
CA ILE A 82 4.02 -15.42 -7.62
C ILE A 82 3.11 -16.41 -6.91
N ASP A 83 2.92 -16.21 -5.60
CA ASP A 83 1.84 -16.86 -4.86
C ASP A 83 0.55 -16.05 -5.07
N ARG A 84 -0.46 -16.71 -5.60
CA ARG A 84 -1.74 -16.09 -5.94
C ARG A 84 -2.50 -15.62 -4.70
N ASN A 85 -2.48 -16.40 -3.62
CA ASN A 85 -3.24 -16.07 -2.42
C ASN A 85 -2.61 -14.87 -1.71
N ASP A 86 -1.28 -14.84 -1.63
CA ASP A 86 -0.57 -13.70 -1.02
C ASP A 86 -0.78 -12.41 -1.84
N ALA A 87 -0.79 -12.52 -3.17
CA ALA A 87 -1.05 -11.38 -4.04
C ALA A 87 -2.47 -10.84 -3.87
N VAL A 88 -3.49 -11.70 -3.84
CA VAL A 88 -4.89 -11.31 -3.63
C VAL A 88 -5.09 -10.72 -2.24
N ASP A 89 -4.53 -11.34 -1.19
CA ASP A 89 -4.60 -10.82 0.18
C ASP A 89 -3.96 -9.42 0.30
N ALA A 90 -2.84 -9.17 -0.39
CA ALA A 90 -2.26 -7.84 -0.47
C ALA A 90 -3.18 -6.83 -1.19
N MET A 91 -3.81 -7.22 -2.30
CA MET A 91 -4.77 -6.38 -3.03
C MET A 91 -5.98 -6.01 -2.16
N LEU A 92 -6.52 -6.98 -1.41
CA LEU A 92 -7.63 -6.75 -0.48
C LEU A 92 -7.23 -5.76 0.62
N ARG A 93 -6.05 -5.90 1.21
CA ARG A 93 -5.54 -4.93 2.20
C ARG A 93 -5.40 -3.53 1.64
N HIS A 94 -5.01 -3.39 0.38
CA HIS A 94 -4.97 -2.08 -0.28
C HIS A 94 -6.37 -1.49 -0.43
N ALA A 95 -7.33 -2.29 -0.90
CA ALA A 95 -8.72 -1.86 -1.04
C ALA A 95 -9.34 -1.45 0.31
N ASP A 96 -9.12 -2.24 1.37
CA ASP A 96 -9.58 -1.96 2.73
C ASP A 96 -8.95 -0.68 3.30
N ALA A 97 -7.70 -0.38 2.91
CA ALA A 97 -7.01 0.87 3.23
C ALA A 97 -7.47 2.07 2.37
N GLY A 98 -8.39 1.88 1.44
CA GLY A 98 -8.89 2.92 0.53
C GLY A 98 -8.03 3.18 -0.71
N LEU A 99 -7.05 2.31 -0.97
CA LEU A 99 -6.21 2.30 -2.18
C LEU A 99 -6.83 1.33 -3.19
N SER A 100 -7.94 1.73 -3.80
CA SER A 100 -8.78 0.85 -4.62
C SER A 100 -8.57 0.99 -6.14
N THR A 101 -7.60 1.79 -6.59
CA THR A 101 -7.30 1.98 -8.02
C THR A 101 -5.99 1.27 -8.36
N PHE A 102 -6.09 0.26 -9.22
CA PHE A 102 -4.97 -0.59 -9.63
C PHE A 102 -4.61 -0.32 -11.10
N ASP A 103 -3.31 -0.21 -11.38
CA ASP A 103 -2.76 -0.11 -12.73
C ASP A 103 -2.40 -1.51 -13.24
N MET A 104 -3.00 -1.90 -14.36
CA MET A 104 -2.86 -3.22 -14.98
C MET A 104 -2.45 -3.09 -16.44
N ALA A 105 -1.75 -4.12 -16.93
CA ALA A 105 -1.43 -4.26 -18.33
C ALA A 105 -1.37 -5.75 -18.73
N ASP A 106 -1.63 -6.03 -19.99
CA ASP A 106 -1.58 -7.37 -20.61
C ASP A 106 -0.23 -8.09 -20.38
N HIS A 107 0.87 -7.34 -20.35
CA HIS A 107 2.22 -7.83 -20.10
C HIS A 107 2.57 -7.97 -18.61
N TYR A 108 1.69 -7.61 -17.67
CA TYR A 108 1.88 -7.85 -16.22
C TYR A 108 1.59 -9.29 -15.80
N GLY A 109 1.44 -10.19 -16.78
CA GLY A 109 1.19 -11.62 -16.54
C GLY A 109 -0.13 -11.81 -15.78
N PRO A 110 -0.13 -12.46 -14.60
CA PRO A 110 -1.35 -12.77 -13.86
C PRO A 110 -2.08 -11.56 -13.24
N ALA A 111 -1.72 -10.30 -13.51
CA ALA A 111 -2.38 -9.14 -12.90
C ALA A 111 -3.92 -9.17 -13.06
N GLU A 112 -4.38 -9.44 -14.28
CA GLU A 112 -5.81 -9.49 -14.62
C GLU A 112 -6.49 -10.70 -13.98
N ASP A 113 -5.82 -11.86 -14.01
CA ASP A 113 -6.29 -13.09 -13.36
C ASP A 113 -6.43 -12.89 -11.84
N LEU A 114 -5.53 -12.12 -11.21
CA LEU A 114 -5.56 -11.83 -9.78
C LEU A 114 -6.69 -10.88 -9.41
N TYR A 115 -6.96 -9.88 -10.25
CA TYR A 115 -8.03 -8.92 -10.03
C TYR A 115 -9.43 -9.53 -10.22
N GLY A 116 -9.55 -10.57 -11.04
CA GLY A 116 -10.81 -11.25 -11.33
C GLY A 116 -11.23 -12.37 -10.36
N ILE A 117 -10.43 -12.64 -9.31
CA ILE A 117 -10.71 -13.67 -8.29
C ILE A 117 -11.63 -13.10 -7.20
#